data_AF-A0A3C1Q0K1-F1
#
_entry.id   AF-A0A3C1Q0K1-F1
#
_cell.length_a   1.000
_cell.length_b   1.000
_cell.length_c   1.000
_cell.angle_alpha   90.00
_cell.angle_beta   90.00
_cell.angle_gamma   90.00
#
_symmetry.space_group_name_H-M   'P 1'
#
loop_
_entity.id
_entity.type
_entity.pdbx_description
1 polymer ?
#
loop_
_entity_poly.entity_id
_entity_poly.type
_entity_poly.pdbx_seq_one_letter_code
_entity_poly.pdbx_strand_id
1 'polypeptide(L)'
;MHPDVAKLVEAGRVSAPVGEKLSKIAPGSYRIHKGFGGGVVTEWDLFNGKVTIDFEKEKGKVMGLKLALEKTEAVEENDVRAQKVSQLGELKELAEKDPVELVARTIETRGANMTMDQLDAELCGSVVEESGYKKWWEKTKKALRESKRVSVPTKRTDPLVLRDESTGPGEALVDDLDQARSPKARVKALEAIQREAPLVAATEGLLARAFEIVNDAALKLMKLAPAQSLELIALRDEIAQETKQDDAIAVDAPKLAEVLQVADGNLSEDLNHVAAARLKRILEAFPPAFGDDWVGKVLSVFGKISSRGVSEIAKLLGEKDETKALNDHIKVALSRHALGPDSLAWICRER
;
A
#
# COMPACT_ATOMS: atom_id res chain seq x y z
N MET A 1 35.24 -19.69 -14.08
CA MET A 1 36.54 -18.98 -14.15
C MET A 1 36.86 -18.73 -15.63
N HIS A 2 37.30 -17.53 -16.00
CA HIS A 2 37.55 -17.16 -17.40
C HIS A 2 38.77 -17.92 -17.96
N PRO A 3 38.77 -18.38 -19.24
CA PRO A 3 39.85 -19.17 -19.83
C PRO A 3 41.25 -18.54 -19.71
N ASP A 4 41.36 -17.23 -19.92
CA ASP A 4 42.64 -16.52 -19.82
C ASP A 4 43.16 -16.40 -18.39
N VAL A 5 42.28 -16.42 -17.40
CA VAL A 5 42.65 -16.40 -15.98
C VAL A 5 42.98 -17.81 -15.50
N ALA A 6 42.28 -18.83 -16.01
CA ALA A 6 42.58 -20.23 -15.72
C ALA A 6 44.02 -20.59 -16.11
N LYS A 7 44.49 -20.14 -17.29
CA LYS A 7 45.88 -20.33 -17.73
C LYS A 7 46.92 -19.70 -16.79
N LEU A 8 46.60 -18.56 -16.17
CA LEU A 8 47.49 -17.89 -15.20
C LEU A 8 47.52 -18.58 -13.83
N VAL A 9 46.39 -19.19 -13.43
CA VAL A 9 46.29 -20.00 -12.22
C VAL A 9 47.03 -21.32 -12.40
N GLU A 10 46.83 -22.00 -13.54
CA GLU A 10 47.55 -23.23 -13.90
C GLU A 10 49.06 -23.02 -14.02
N ALA A 11 49.49 -21.85 -14.53
CA ALA A 11 50.89 -21.45 -14.59
C ALA A 11 51.48 -20.98 -13.24
N GLY A 12 50.71 -21.03 -12.14
CA GLY A 12 51.15 -20.64 -10.80
C GLY A 12 51.43 -19.14 -10.62
N ARG A 13 51.05 -18.30 -11.58
CA ARG A 13 51.29 -16.84 -11.53
C ARG A 13 50.27 -16.10 -10.66
N VAL A 14 49.09 -16.71 -10.46
CA VAL A 14 47.99 -16.14 -9.68
C VAL A 14 47.32 -17.25 -8.86
N SER A 15 46.97 -16.98 -7.59
CA SER A 15 46.23 -17.97 -6.77
C SER A 15 44.77 -18.13 -7.24
N ALA A 16 44.18 -19.31 -7.09
CA ALA A 16 42.78 -19.57 -7.47
C ALA A 16 41.75 -18.54 -6.91
N PRO A 17 41.82 -18.09 -5.65
CA PRO A 17 40.91 -17.07 -5.11
C PRO A 17 41.03 -15.71 -5.82
N VAL A 18 42.24 -15.35 -6.27
CA VAL A 18 42.48 -14.13 -7.03
C VAL A 18 42.00 -14.31 -8.48
N GLY A 19 42.14 -15.51 -9.04
CA GLY A 19 41.62 -15.87 -10.36
C GLY A 19 40.09 -15.77 -10.46
N GLU A 20 39.37 -16.17 -9.42
CA GLU A 20 37.92 -15.98 -9.36
C GLU A 20 37.53 -14.49 -9.31
N LYS A 21 38.23 -13.68 -8.51
CA LYS A 21 37.99 -12.23 -8.45
C LYS A 21 38.28 -11.54 -9.77
N LEU A 22 39.37 -11.92 -10.43
CA LEU A 22 39.73 -11.39 -11.76
C LEU A 22 38.69 -11.80 -12.79
N SER A 23 38.19 -13.04 -12.78
CA SER A 23 37.17 -13.49 -13.72
C SER A 23 35.89 -12.64 -13.69
N LYS A 24 35.58 -11.99 -12.56
CA LYS A 24 34.43 -11.09 -12.45
C LYS A 24 34.61 -9.80 -13.27
N ILE A 25 35.83 -9.41 -13.64
CA ILE A 25 36.14 -8.18 -14.40
C ILE A 25 36.67 -8.51 -15.80
N ALA A 26 36.22 -9.63 -16.37
CA ALA A 26 36.54 -10.01 -17.73
C ALA A 26 35.91 -9.04 -18.75
N PRO A 27 36.48 -8.91 -19.97
CA PRO A 27 35.83 -8.24 -21.07
C PRO A 27 34.39 -8.74 -21.27
N GLY A 28 33.48 -7.80 -21.50
CA GLY A 28 32.03 -8.05 -21.55
C GLY A 28 31.31 -8.03 -20.20
N SER A 29 32.03 -7.95 -19.07
CA SER A 29 31.39 -7.79 -17.76
C SER A 29 30.95 -6.34 -17.50
N TYR A 30 29.84 -6.20 -16.76
CA TYR A 30 29.27 -4.90 -16.41
C TYR A 30 29.62 -4.48 -14.99
N ARG A 31 29.92 -3.19 -14.83
CA ARG A 31 30.46 -2.60 -13.60
C ARG A 31 29.84 -1.25 -13.29
N ILE A 32 29.52 -0.99 -12.02
CA ILE A 32 28.98 0.31 -11.59
C ILE A 32 30.03 1.07 -10.78
N HIS A 33 30.34 2.29 -11.19
CA HIS A 33 31.19 3.21 -10.43
C HIS A 33 30.36 4.36 -9.85
N LYS A 34 30.55 4.66 -8.56
CA LYS A 34 29.78 5.70 -7.84
C LYS A 34 29.82 7.09 -8.52
N GLY A 35 30.93 7.43 -9.18
CA GLY A 35 31.08 8.71 -9.87
C GLY A 35 30.74 8.69 -11.35
N PHE A 36 30.99 7.56 -12.04
CA PHE A 36 30.97 7.48 -13.51
C PHE A 36 29.74 6.77 -14.07
N GLY A 37 28.91 6.17 -13.22
CA GLY A 37 27.71 5.44 -13.64
C GLY A 37 28.01 3.99 -13.98
N GLY A 38 27.14 3.38 -14.80
CA GLY A 38 27.38 2.06 -15.34
C GLY A 38 28.52 2.05 -16.35
N GLY A 39 29.16 0.90 -16.53
CA GLY A 39 30.24 0.71 -17.48
C GLY A 39 30.40 -0.73 -17.92
N VAL A 40 30.97 -0.92 -19.11
CA VAL A 40 31.29 -2.22 -19.69
C VAL A 40 32.80 -2.37 -19.81
N VAL A 41 33.33 -3.52 -19.37
CA VAL A 41 34.75 -3.83 -19.55
C VAL A 41 34.98 -4.18 -21.01
N THR A 42 35.80 -3.39 -21.71
CA THR A 42 36.12 -3.63 -23.12
C THR A 42 37.37 -4.49 -23.27
N GLU A 43 38.37 -4.23 -22.42
CA GLU A 43 39.65 -4.91 -22.48
C GLU A 43 40.28 -5.02 -21.10
N TRP A 44 41.09 -6.05 -20.89
CA TRP A 44 41.96 -6.18 -19.73
C TRP A 44 43.39 -6.52 -20.15
N ASP A 45 44.35 -5.96 -19.44
CA ASP A 45 45.75 -6.31 -19.56
C ASP A 45 46.18 -6.96 -18.24
N LEU A 46 46.09 -8.28 -18.21
CA LEU A 46 46.45 -9.08 -17.04
C LEU A 46 47.96 -9.04 -16.75
N PHE A 47 48.80 -8.75 -17.75
CA PHE A 47 50.25 -8.65 -17.59
C PHE A 47 50.66 -7.33 -16.94
N ASN A 48 50.11 -6.21 -17.41
CA ASN A 48 50.39 -4.88 -16.87
C ASN A 48 49.43 -4.49 -15.72
N GLY A 49 48.50 -5.36 -15.36
CA GLY A 49 47.58 -5.16 -14.24
C GLY A 49 46.54 -4.07 -14.49
N LYS A 50 46.14 -3.84 -15.75
CA LYS A 50 45.22 -2.76 -16.15
C LYS A 50 43.92 -3.32 -16.71
N VAL A 51 42.88 -2.51 -16.68
CA VAL A 51 41.58 -2.78 -17.31
C VAL A 51 41.05 -1.49 -17.93
N THR A 52 40.43 -1.61 -19.09
CA THR A 52 39.77 -0.54 -19.81
C THR A 52 38.26 -0.73 -19.67
N ILE A 53 37.59 0.30 -19.15
CA ILE A 53 36.14 0.29 -18.91
C ILE A 53 35.52 1.50 -19.60
N ASP A 54 34.49 1.25 -20.40
CA ASP A 54 33.67 2.31 -20.99
C ASP A 54 32.53 2.63 -20.02
N PHE A 55 32.67 3.72 -19.27
CA PHE A 55 31.59 4.22 -18.40
C PHE A 55 30.67 5.18 -19.14
N GLU A 56 29.44 5.31 -18.65
CA GLU A 56 28.42 6.24 -19.17
C GLU A 56 28.96 7.68 -19.29
N LYS A 57 29.67 8.16 -18.26
CA LYS A 57 30.23 9.52 -18.23
C LYS A 57 31.64 9.64 -18.83
N GLU A 58 32.39 8.54 -18.93
CA GLU A 58 33.79 8.56 -19.35
C GLU A 58 34.17 7.25 -20.05
N LYS A 59 34.27 7.32 -21.39
CA LYS A 59 34.64 6.17 -22.22
C LYS A 59 36.16 5.96 -22.24
N GLY A 60 36.60 4.71 -22.33
CA GLY A 60 37.99 4.32 -22.44
C GLY A 60 38.79 4.52 -21.15
N LYS A 61 38.16 4.48 -19.97
CA LYS A 61 38.83 4.70 -18.69
C LYS A 61 39.77 3.54 -18.39
N VAL A 62 41.07 3.82 -18.36
CA VAL A 62 42.08 2.83 -17.95
C VAL A 62 42.30 2.90 -16.44
N MET A 63 42.13 1.77 -15.74
CA MET A 63 42.31 1.66 -14.30
C MET A 63 43.14 0.42 -13.95
N GLY A 64 43.76 0.39 -12.77
CA GLY A 64 44.40 -0.83 -12.27
C GLY A 64 43.36 -1.89 -11.89
N LEU A 65 43.61 -3.18 -12.17
CA LEU A 65 42.67 -4.28 -11.90
C LEU A 65 42.17 -4.29 -10.45
N LYS A 66 43.09 -4.12 -9.48
CA LYS A 66 42.75 -4.07 -8.07
C LYS A 66 41.86 -2.86 -7.72
N LEU A 67 42.19 -1.69 -8.27
CA LEU A 67 41.41 -0.48 -8.05
C LEU A 67 40.02 -0.59 -8.66
N ALA A 68 39.89 -1.17 -9.84
CA ALA A 68 38.60 -1.40 -10.48
C ALA A 68 37.74 -2.36 -9.66
N LEU A 69 38.31 -3.46 -9.15
CA LEU A 69 37.60 -4.40 -8.26
C LEU A 69 37.16 -3.76 -6.93
N GLU A 70 37.91 -2.79 -6.41
CA GLU A 70 37.60 -2.10 -5.15
C GLU A 70 36.61 -0.93 -5.32
N LYS A 71 36.66 -0.23 -6.47
CA LYS A 71 35.87 0.99 -6.72
C LYS A 71 34.61 0.74 -7.56
N THR A 72 34.45 -0.46 -8.11
CA THR A 72 33.27 -0.81 -8.91
C THR A 72 32.52 -2.00 -8.35
N GLU A 73 31.20 -1.96 -8.47
CA GLU A 73 30.30 -3.05 -8.13
C GLU A 73 30.05 -3.92 -9.37
N ALA A 74 30.05 -5.25 -9.22
CA ALA A 74 29.64 -6.15 -10.30
C ALA A 74 28.12 -6.16 -10.39
N VAL A 75 27.59 -6.06 -11.62
CA VAL A 75 26.15 -6.16 -11.87
C VAL A 75 25.90 -7.13 -13.02
N GLU A 76 24.70 -7.72 -13.01
CA GLU A 76 24.22 -8.57 -14.10
C GLU A 76 23.88 -7.74 -15.35
N GLU A 77 23.86 -8.39 -16.51
CA GLU A 77 23.54 -7.74 -17.79
C GLU A 77 22.12 -7.12 -17.82
N ASN A 78 21.19 -7.70 -17.06
CA ASN A 78 19.81 -7.21 -16.95
C ASN A 78 19.67 -5.98 -16.02
N ASP A 79 20.75 -5.51 -15.37
CA ASP A 79 20.71 -4.28 -14.58
C ASP A 79 20.50 -3.07 -15.49
N VAL A 80 19.51 -2.24 -15.19
CA VAL A 80 19.19 -1.05 -16.01
C VAL A 80 20.40 -0.11 -16.14
N ARG A 81 21.27 -0.03 -15.12
CA ARG A 81 22.50 0.77 -15.17
C ARG A 81 23.54 0.20 -16.13
N ALA A 82 23.60 -1.13 -16.26
CA ALA A 82 24.45 -1.79 -17.23
C ALA A 82 23.91 -1.59 -18.65
N GLN A 83 22.60 -1.78 -18.84
CA GLN A 83 21.91 -1.62 -20.11
C GLN A 83 21.97 -0.19 -20.66
N LYS A 84 22.12 0.84 -19.82
CA LYS A 84 22.37 2.21 -20.31
C LYS A 84 23.63 2.34 -21.17
N VAL A 85 24.62 1.49 -20.96
CA VAL A 85 25.90 1.56 -21.68
C VAL A 85 25.89 0.72 -22.95
N SER A 86 25.21 -0.43 -22.94
CA SER A 86 25.17 -1.38 -24.06
C SER A 86 23.89 -1.34 -24.90
N GLN A 87 22.74 -0.99 -24.29
CA GLN A 87 21.38 -1.19 -24.81
C GLN A 87 20.48 0.05 -24.62
N LEU A 88 21.04 1.27 -24.67
CA LEU A 88 20.28 2.50 -24.41
C LEU A 88 19.07 2.68 -25.35
N GLY A 89 19.18 2.27 -26.61
CA GLY A 89 18.09 2.32 -27.58
C GLY A 89 16.91 1.44 -27.18
N GLU A 90 17.18 0.23 -26.70
CA GLU A 90 16.15 -0.72 -26.24
C GLU A 90 15.46 -0.22 -24.97
N LEU A 91 16.21 0.39 -24.03
CA LEU A 91 15.62 1.03 -22.86
C LEU A 91 14.69 2.19 -23.21
N LYS A 92 15.04 3.00 -24.22
CA LYS A 92 14.18 4.09 -24.72
C LYS A 92 12.90 3.54 -25.34
N GLU A 93 13.00 2.51 -26.15
CA GLU A 93 11.85 1.84 -26.75
C GLU A 93 10.95 1.20 -25.69
N LEU A 94 11.55 0.56 -24.67
CA LEU A 94 10.81 -0.01 -23.53
C LEU A 94 10.08 1.08 -22.75
N ALA A 95 10.71 2.24 -22.52
CA ALA A 95 10.07 3.38 -21.86
C ALA A 95 8.82 3.88 -22.61
N GLU A 96 8.78 3.76 -23.94
CA GLU A 96 7.63 4.16 -24.75
C GLU A 96 6.54 3.08 -24.81
N LYS A 97 6.94 1.81 -25.01
CA LYS A 97 6.02 0.68 -25.20
C LYS A 97 5.45 0.14 -23.89
N ASP A 98 6.30 -0.12 -22.92
CA ASP A 98 5.93 -0.68 -21.62
C ASP A 98 6.70 0.00 -20.49
N PRO A 99 6.26 1.20 -20.08
CA PRO A 99 6.90 1.92 -18.99
C PRO A 99 6.71 1.24 -17.63
N VAL A 100 5.75 0.33 -17.48
CA VAL A 100 5.53 -0.44 -16.25
C VAL A 100 6.66 -1.46 -16.07
N GLU A 101 6.99 -2.19 -17.13
CA GLU A 101 8.11 -3.14 -17.15
C GLU A 101 9.45 -2.45 -16.86
N LEU A 102 9.71 -1.29 -17.47
CA LEU A 102 10.94 -0.53 -17.21
C LEU A 102 11.08 -0.18 -15.73
N VAL A 103 10.02 0.36 -15.12
CA VAL A 103 10.04 0.74 -13.69
C VAL A 103 10.18 -0.50 -12.80
N ALA A 104 9.47 -1.58 -13.11
CA ALA A 104 9.58 -2.84 -12.38
C ALA A 104 11.01 -3.37 -12.37
N ARG A 105 11.65 -3.50 -13.55
CA ARG A 105 13.06 -3.93 -13.67
C ARG A 105 14.03 -3.03 -12.91
N THR A 106 13.81 -1.71 -12.96
CA THR A 106 14.66 -0.75 -12.26
C THR A 106 14.58 -0.93 -10.74
N ILE A 107 13.40 -1.26 -10.21
CA ILE A 107 13.21 -1.56 -8.78
C ILE A 107 13.80 -2.93 -8.42
N GLU A 108 13.64 -3.93 -9.28
CA GLU A 108 14.09 -5.31 -9.05
C GLU A 108 15.61 -5.36 -8.85
N THR A 109 16.33 -4.74 -9.79
CA THR A 109 17.79 -4.67 -9.82
C THR A 109 18.40 -3.89 -8.65
N ARG A 110 17.57 -3.14 -7.90
CA ARG A 110 17.93 -2.39 -6.68
C ARG A 110 17.55 -3.09 -5.37
N GLY A 111 17.03 -4.31 -5.42
CA GLY A 111 16.60 -5.06 -4.23
C GLY A 111 15.13 -4.88 -3.88
N ALA A 112 14.26 -4.81 -4.90
CA ALA A 112 12.80 -4.79 -4.81
C ALA A 112 12.15 -3.55 -4.15
N ASN A 113 12.94 -2.52 -3.80
CA ASN A 113 12.41 -1.23 -3.38
C ASN A 113 13.30 -0.06 -3.84
N MET A 114 12.69 1.08 -4.14
CA MET A 114 13.40 2.27 -4.61
C MET A 114 12.59 3.54 -4.35
N THR A 115 13.22 4.65 -3.95
CA THR A 115 12.49 5.92 -3.81
C THR A 115 12.23 6.59 -5.17
N MET A 116 11.24 7.47 -5.23
CA MET A 116 10.97 8.23 -6.46
C MET A 116 12.16 9.11 -6.87
N ASP A 117 12.89 9.70 -5.92
CA ASP A 117 14.09 10.49 -6.23
C ASP A 117 15.21 9.64 -6.85
N GLN A 118 15.36 8.40 -6.38
CA GLN A 118 16.32 7.46 -6.96
C GLN A 118 15.89 7.07 -8.37
N LEU A 119 14.60 6.79 -8.59
CA LEU A 119 14.06 6.42 -9.90
C LEU A 119 14.24 7.58 -10.91
N ASP A 120 13.94 8.81 -10.48
CA ASP A 120 14.13 10.01 -11.29
C ASP A 120 15.61 10.18 -11.66
N ALA A 121 16.53 10.02 -10.71
CA ALA A 121 17.97 10.09 -10.97
C ALA A 121 18.47 9.00 -11.94
N GLU A 122 17.77 7.87 -12.01
CA GLU A 122 18.14 6.74 -12.85
C GLU A 122 17.51 6.84 -14.26
N LEU A 123 16.31 7.37 -14.41
CA LEU A 123 15.60 7.35 -15.69
C LEU A 123 15.55 8.71 -16.40
N CYS A 124 15.51 9.82 -15.65
CA CYS A 124 15.38 11.16 -16.21
C CYS A 124 16.70 11.62 -16.87
N GLY A 125 16.61 12.15 -18.09
CA GLY A 125 17.75 12.65 -18.86
C GLY A 125 18.55 11.56 -19.59
N SER A 126 18.63 10.35 -19.05
CA SER A 126 19.32 9.21 -19.68
C SER A 126 18.39 8.38 -20.57
N VAL A 127 17.33 7.81 -19.99
CA VAL A 127 16.40 6.90 -20.69
C VAL A 127 15.21 7.68 -21.22
N VAL A 128 14.64 8.56 -20.41
CA VAL A 128 13.52 9.42 -20.82
C VAL A 128 14.03 10.86 -20.84
N GLU A 129 13.74 11.59 -21.91
CA GLU A 129 14.16 12.98 -22.05
C GLU A 129 13.61 13.84 -20.90
N GLU A 130 14.47 14.72 -20.36
CA GLU A 130 14.13 15.57 -19.20
C GLU A 130 12.88 16.43 -19.44
N SER A 131 12.71 16.95 -20.66
CA SER A 131 11.57 17.78 -21.07
C SER A 131 10.23 17.02 -21.01
N GLY A 132 10.25 15.71 -21.28
CA GLY A 132 9.08 14.83 -21.32
C GLY A 132 8.84 14.03 -20.04
N TYR A 133 9.83 13.95 -19.15
CA TYR A 133 9.84 13.03 -18.01
C TYR A 133 8.61 13.17 -17.11
N LYS A 134 8.23 14.40 -16.73
CA LYS A 134 7.08 14.63 -15.84
C LYS A 134 5.78 14.08 -16.43
N LYS A 135 5.56 14.25 -17.73
CA LYS A 135 4.36 13.76 -18.42
C LYS A 135 4.38 12.24 -18.56
N TRP A 136 5.55 11.70 -18.90
CA TRP A 136 5.78 10.25 -18.95
C TRP A 136 5.48 9.62 -17.58
N TRP A 137 6.05 10.17 -16.51
CA TRP A 137 5.90 9.64 -15.16
C TRP A 137 4.44 9.65 -14.69
N GLU A 138 3.66 10.71 -14.90
CA GLU A 138 2.24 10.71 -14.50
C GLU A 138 1.43 9.63 -15.24
N LYS A 139 1.72 9.39 -16.53
CA LYS A 139 1.11 8.30 -17.30
C LYS A 139 1.53 6.94 -16.75
N THR A 140 2.82 6.73 -16.53
CA THR A 140 3.40 5.49 -15.98
C THR A 140 2.87 5.20 -14.59
N LYS A 141 2.77 6.23 -13.73
CA LYS A 141 2.24 6.12 -12.37
C LYS A 141 0.78 5.67 -12.36
N LYS A 142 -0.02 6.09 -13.33
CA LYS A 142 -1.39 5.59 -13.50
C LYS A 142 -1.38 4.11 -13.92
N ALA A 143 -0.58 3.76 -14.92
CA ALA A 143 -0.44 2.39 -15.40
C ALA A 143 0.10 1.42 -14.32
N LEU A 144 1.05 1.85 -13.48
CA LEU A 144 1.58 1.07 -12.36
C LEU A 144 0.51 0.76 -11.31
N ARG A 145 -0.37 1.73 -11.01
CA ARG A 145 -1.50 1.51 -10.09
C ARG A 145 -2.54 0.55 -10.67
N GLU A 146 -2.70 0.54 -11.99
CA GLU A 146 -3.60 -0.38 -12.68
C GLU A 146 -3.01 -1.79 -12.78
N SER A 147 -1.70 -1.92 -13.04
CA SER A 147 -1.01 -3.21 -13.18
C SER A 147 -0.83 -3.94 -11.85
N LYS A 148 -0.87 -3.22 -10.73
CA LYS A 148 -0.61 -3.73 -9.36
C LYS A 148 0.75 -4.38 -9.14
N ARG A 149 1.64 -4.38 -10.14
CA ARG A 149 2.97 -5.01 -10.07
C ARG A 149 3.96 -4.23 -9.20
N VAL A 150 3.71 -2.93 -9.05
CA VAL A 150 4.49 -2.04 -8.19
C VAL A 150 3.53 -1.28 -7.29
N SER A 151 3.77 -1.34 -5.98
CA SER A 151 3.13 -0.44 -5.03
C SER A 151 3.61 0.99 -5.28
N VAL A 152 2.67 1.86 -5.65
CA VAL A 152 2.94 3.28 -5.85
C VAL A 152 2.52 4.07 -4.62
N PRO A 153 3.46 4.60 -3.83
CA PRO A 153 3.13 5.35 -2.62
C PRO A 153 2.45 6.69 -2.94
N THR A 154 1.72 7.20 -1.96
CA THR A 154 1.09 8.54 -2.05
C THR A 154 2.09 9.66 -1.76
N LYS A 155 3.04 9.42 -0.84
CA LYS A 155 4.11 10.36 -0.50
C LYS A 155 5.37 10.04 -1.30
N ARG A 156 6.07 11.06 -1.77
CA ARG A 156 7.32 10.92 -2.53
C ARG A 156 8.48 10.38 -1.69
N THR A 157 8.42 10.56 -0.37
CA THR A 157 9.42 10.07 0.60
C THR A 157 9.36 8.56 0.82
N ASP A 158 8.23 7.93 0.48
CA ASP A 158 8.03 6.51 0.69
C ASP A 158 8.51 5.76 -0.57
N PRO A 159 9.04 4.52 -0.43
CA PRO A 159 9.58 3.78 -1.57
C PRO A 159 8.46 3.19 -2.45
N LEU A 160 8.76 3.10 -3.75
CA LEU A 160 8.12 2.17 -4.68
C LEU A 160 8.59 0.76 -4.31
N VAL A 161 7.68 -0.19 -4.23
CA VAL A 161 7.99 -1.57 -3.85
C VAL A 161 7.43 -2.52 -4.90
N LEU A 162 8.26 -3.44 -5.39
CA LEU A 162 7.78 -4.51 -6.27
C LEU A 162 6.85 -5.42 -5.48
N ARG A 163 5.69 -5.74 -6.07
CA ARG A 163 4.86 -6.84 -5.58
C ARG A 163 5.37 -8.11 -6.21
N ASP A 164 5.47 -9.16 -5.40
CA ASP A 164 5.84 -10.47 -5.92
C ASP A 164 4.74 -10.92 -6.89
N GLU A 165 5.11 -11.36 -8.10
CA GLU A 165 4.15 -11.93 -9.07
C GLU A 165 3.49 -13.21 -8.52
N SER A 166 4.07 -13.82 -7.47
CA SER A 166 3.46 -14.92 -6.74
C SER A 166 2.36 -14.50 -5.75
N THR A 167 2.15 -13.20 -5.53
CA THR A 167 1.15 -12.70 -4.58
C THR A 167 -0.24 -13.00 -5.13
N GLY A 168 -0.97 -13.88 -4.47
CA GLY A 168 -2.32 -14.24 -4.89
C GLY A 168 -3.22 -12.99 -4.95
N PRO A 169 -4.27 -12.96 -5.80
CA PRO A 169 -5.16 -11.80 -5.88
C PRO A 169 -5.72 -11.33 -4.53
N GLY A 170 -5.88 -12.25 -3.57
CA GLY A 170 -6.34 -11.94 -2.21
C GLY A 170 -5.26 -11.28 -1.37
N GLU A 171 -4.03 -11.77 -1.46
CA GLU A 171 -2.88 -11.20 -0.75
C GLU A 171 -2.63 -9.76 -1.22
N ALA A 172 -2.80 -9.50 -2.52
CA ALA A 172 -2.69 -8.15 -3.07
C ALA A 172 -3.72 -7.17 -2.48
N LEU A 173 -4.93 -7.64 -2.16
CA LEU A 173 -5.96 -6.81 -1.50
C LEU A 173 -5.61 -6.51 -0.04
N VAL A 174 -5.03 -7.49 0.68
CA VAL A 174 -4.56 -7.29 2.06
C VAL A 174 -3.34 -6.37 2.10
N ASP A 175 -2.44 -6.47 1.12
CA ASP A 175 -1.31 -5.57 1.00
C ASP A 175 -1.75 -4.13 0.63
N ASP A 176 -2.78 -3.96 -0.20
CA ASP A 176 -3.40 -2.66 -0.47
C ASP A 176 -3.94 -2.03 0.82
N LEU A 177 -4.56 -2.83 1.69
CA LEU A 177 -5.04 -2.41 3.01
C LEU A 177 -3.89 -1.98 3.94
N ASP A 178 -2.81 -2.75 4.00
CA ASP A 178 -1.62 -2.43 4.82
C ASP A 178 -0.93 -1.14 4.37
N GLN A 179 -0.87 -0.92 3.05
CA GLN A 179 -0.28 0.26 2.45
C GLN A 179 -1.16 1.51 2.57
N ALA A 180 -2.45 1.37 2.88
CA ALA A 180 -3.36 2.49 3.04
C ALA A 180 -3.01 3.34 4.28
N ARG A 181 -2.64 4.60 4.03
CA ARG A 181 -2.14 5.51 5.07
C ARG A 181 -3.20 6.41 5.72
N SER A 182 -4.29 6.72 5.02
CA SER A 182 -5.36 7.59 5.57
C SER A 182 -6.55 6.77 6.07
N PRO A 183 -7.33 7.29 7.05
CA PRO A 183 -8.51 6.58 7.57
C PRO A 183 -9.49 6.20 6.46
N LYS A 184 -9.82 7.14 5.58
CA LYS A 184 -10.71 6.90 4.42
C LYS A 184 -10.13 5.92 3.41
N ALA A 185 -8.81 5.92 3.19
CA ALA A 185 -8.18 4.95 2.30
C ALA A 185 -8.24 3.53 2.86
N ARG A 186 -8.10 3.36 4.19
CA ARG A 186 -8.25 2.06 4.85
C ARG A 186 -9.67 1.52 4.77
N VAL A 187 -10.67 2.37 5.02
CA VAL A 187 -12.10 1.99 4.82
C VAL A 187 -12.31 1.51 3.39
N LYS A 188 -11.85 2.27 2.39
CA LYS A 188 -11.98 1.90 0.97
C LYS A 188 -11.24 0.61 0.60
N ALA A 189 -10.06 0.37 1.17
CA ALA A 189 -9.31 -0.86 0.94
C ALA A 189 -10.03 -2.07 1.56
N LEU A 190 -10.59 -1.91 2.75
CA LEU A 190 -11.40 -2.96 3.39
C LEU A 190 -12.72 -3.23 2.65
N GLU A 191 -13.36 -2.19 2.07
CA GLU A 191 -14.51 -2.38 1.17
C GLU A 191 -14.14 -3.17 -0.08
N ALA A 192 -12.92 -3.01 -0.61
CA ALA A 192 -12.44 -3.82 -1.72
C ALA A 192 -12.27 -5.28 -1.31
N ILE A 193 -11.77 -5.53 -0.09
CA ILE A 193 -11.73 -6.87 0.51
C ILE A 193 -13.14 -7.43 0.66
N GLN A 194 -14.13 -6.66 1.15
CA GLN A 194 -15.51 -7.13 1.30
C GLN A 194 -16.11 -7.62 -0.03
N ARG A 195 -15.88 -6.90 -1.13
CA ARG A 195 -16.40 -7.29 -2.46
C ARG A 195 -15.83 -8.61 -2.96
N GLU A 196 -14.58 -8.90 -2.60
CA GLU A 196 -13.85 -10.10 -2.98
C GLU A 196 -13.61 -11.01 -1.77
N ALA A 197 -14.49 -10.95 -0.76
CA ALA A 197 -14.29 -11.63 0.51
C ALA A 197 -14.09 -13.15 0.37
N PRO A 198 -14.82 -13.88 -0.51
CA PRO A 198 -14.57 -15.31 -0.74
C PRO A 198 -13.15 -15.61 -1.25
N LEU A 199 -12.58 -14.69 -2.04
CA LEU A 199 -11.26 -14.85 -2.63
C LEU A 199 -10.16 -14.65 -1.57
N VAL A 200 -10.34 -13.71 -0.63
CA VAL A 200 -9.42 -13.52 0.50
C VAL A 200 -9.56 -14.65 1.52
N ALA A 201 -10.79 -15.09 1.82
CA ALA A 201 -11.10 -16.20 2.72
C ALA A 201 -10.56 -17.56 2.23
N ALA A 202 -10.39 -17.74 0.92
CA ALA A 202 -9.84 -18.96 0.35
C ALA A 202 -8.37 -19.22 0.73
N THR A 203 -7.66 -18.19 1.18
CA THR A 203 -6.26 -18.30 1.62
C THR A 203 -6.21 -18.34 3.15
N GLU A 204 -5.70 -19.44 3.71
CA GLU A 204 -5.64 -19.66 5.15
C GLU A 204 -4.87 -18.53 5.86
N GLY A 205 -5.44 -18.00 6.94
CA GLY A 205 -4.84 -16.93 7.75
C GLY A 205 -4.88 -15.52 7.14
N LEU A 206 -5.28 -15.37 5.89
CA LEU A 206 -5.20 -14.08 5.20
C LEU A 206 -6.24 -13.06 5.70
N LEU A 207 -7.47 -13.50 6.00
CA LEU A 207 -8.44 -12.64 6.67
C LEU A 207 -8.02 -12.26 8.09
N ALA A 208 -7.38 -13.16 8.83
CA ALA A 208 -6.83 -12.83 10.15
C ALA A 208 -5.78 -11.72 10.05
N ARG A 209 -4.86 -11.79 9.07
CA ARG A 209 -3.91 -10.70 8.78
C ARG A 209 -4.62 -9.38 8.45
N ALA A 210 -5.64 -9.42 7.61
CA ALA A 210 -6.43 -8.23 7.26
C ALA A 210 -7.11 -7.61 8.50
N PHE A 211 -7.72 -8.45 9.34
CA PHE A 211 -8.39 -8.03 10.55
C PHE A 211 -7.43 -7.46 11.58
N GLU A 212 -6.22 -7.99 11.72
CA GLU A 212 -5.18 -7.40 12.57
C GLU A 212 -4.82 -5.97 12.12
N ILE A 213 -4.60 -5.74 10.82
CA ILE A 213 -4.35 -4.39 10.29
C ILE A 213 -5.52 -3.44 10.63
N VAL A 214 -6.75 -3.94 10.54
CA VAL A 214 -7.97 -3.18 10.87
C VAL A 214 -8.07 -2.89 12.36
N ASN A 215 -7.80 -3.87 13.22
CA ASN A 215 -7.81 -3.74 14.68
C ASN A 215 -6.87 -2.63 15.13
N ASP A 216 -5.64 -2.68 14.61
CA ASP A 216 -4.59 -1.71 14.85
C ASP A 216 -4.97 -0.30 14.41
N ALA A 217 -5.61 -0.18 13.24
CA ALA A 217 -6.09 1.08 12.72
C ALA A 217 -7.27 1.63 13.54
N ALA A 218 -8.24 0.78 13.89
CA ALA A 218 -9.41 1.17 14.67
C ALA A 218 -9.01 1.69 16.05
N LEU A 219 -8.11 1.01 16.76
CA LEU A 219 -7.59 1.48 18.06
C LEU A 219 -6.97 2.88 17.97
N LYS A 220 -6.16 3.13 16.94
CA LYS A 220 -5.51 4.44 16.71
C LYS A 220 -6.53 5.53 16.36
N LEU A 221 -7.63 5.17 15.68
CA LEU A 221 -8.65 6.10 15.22
C LEU A 221 -9.78 6.33 16.22
N MET A 222 -9.95 5.45 17.22
CA MET A 222 -11.06 5.48 18.18
C MET A 222 -11.30 6.86 18.81
N LYS A 223 -10.24 7.64 19.09
CA LYS A 223 -10.33 9.01 19.62
C LYS A 223 -10.17 10.13 18.58
N LEU A 224 -9.44 9.85 17.49
CA LEU A 224 -9.06 10.86 16.49
C LEU A 224 -10.09 11.00 15.37
N ALA A 225 -10.74 9.90 15.02
CA ALA A 225 -11.68 9.77 13.92
C ALA A 225 -12.67 8.63 14.23
N PRO A 226 -13.57 8.80 15.23
CA PRO A 226 -14.46 7.73 15.70
C PRO A 226 -15.35 7.17 14.58
N ALA A 227 -15.84 8.03 13.69
CA ALA A 227 -16.61 7.61 12.52
C ALA A 227 -15.89 6.54 11.68
N GLN A 228 -14.63 6.77 11.31
CA GLN A 228 -13.85 5.80 10.52
C GLN A 228 -13.46 4.57 11.33
N SER A 229 -13.26 4.71 12.64
CA SER A 229 -13.06 3.55 13.53
C SER A 229 -14.30 2.65 13.56
N LEU A 230 -15.50 3.23 13.65
CA LEU A 230 -16.77 2.50 13.60
C LEU A 230 -16.97 1.81 12.24
N GLU A 231 -16.68 2.50 11.13
CA GLU A 231 -16.78 1.93 9.79
C GLU A 231 -15.87 0.72 9.60
N LEU A 232 -14.62 0.82 10.04
CA LEU A 232 -13.63 -0.25 9.95
C LEU A 232 -14.04 -1.49 10.73
N ILE A 233 -14.48 -1.32 11.99
CA ILE A 233 -14.93 -2.42 12.84
C ILE A 233 -16.21 -3.05 12.27
N ALA A 234 -17.18 -2.23 11.83
CA ALA A 234 -18.41 -2.74 11.24
C ALA A 234 -18.13 -3.57 9.98
N LEU A 235 -17.26 -3.08 9.08
CA LEU A 235 -16.83 -3.81 7.89
C LEU A 235 -16.11 -5.12 8.23
N ARG A 236 -15.19 -5.12 9.21
CA ARG A 236 -14.49 -6.32 9.66
C ARG A 236 -15.48 -7.39 10.11
N ASP A 237 -16.42 -7.01 10.97
CA ASP A 237 -17.41 -7.93 11.53
C ASP A 237 -18.36 -8.46 10.45
N GLU A 238 -18.75 -7.62 9.49
CA GLU A 238 -19.55 -8.03 8.32
C GLU A 238 -18.79 -9.05 7.46
N ILE A 239 -17.52 -8.80 7.13
CA ILE A 239 -16.70 -9.72 6.34
C ILE A 239 -16.55 -11.06 7.05
N ALA A 240 -16.27 -11.05 8.36
CA ALA A 240 -16.14 -12.26 9.15
C ALA A 240 -17.45 -13.07 9.16
N GLN A 241 -18.59 -12.40 9.32
CA GLN A 241 -19.90 -13.04 9.29
C GLN A 241 -20.25 -13.60 7.90
N GLU A 242 -19.99 -12.85 6.83
CA GLU A 242 -20.26 -13.25 5.44
C GLU A 242 -19.43 -14.48 5.02
N THR A 243 -18.17 -14.53 5.48
CA THR A 243 -17.23 -15.63 5.18
C THR A 243 -17.27 -16.76 6.19
N LYS A 244 -18.01 -16.60 7.30
CA LYS A 244 -18.08 -17.54 8.43
C LYS A 244 -16.71 -17.79 9.09
N GLN A 245 -15.91 -16.74 9.20
CA GLN A 245 -14.58 -16.74 9.81
C GLN A 245 -14.52 -15.78 11.02
N ASP A 246 -15.52 -15.85 11.90
CA ASP A 246 -15.59 -15.06 13.14
C ASP A 246 -14.37 -15.33 14.06
N ASP A 247 -13.79 -16.52 13.97
CA ASP A 247 -12.58 -16.95 14.70
C ASP A 247 -11.29 -16.30 14.19
N ALA A 248 -11.31 -15.68 13.00
CA ALA A 248 -10.19 -14.89 12.49
C ALA A 248 -10.05 -13.53 13.19
N ILE A 249 -11.08 -13.09 13.94
CA ILE A 249 -11.01 -11.85 14.74
C ILE A 249 -10.37 -12.19 16.09
N ALA A 250 -9.30 -11.48 16.45
CA ALA A 250 -8.66 -11.64 17.75
C ALA A 250 -9.63 -11.36 18.92
N VAL A 251 -9.46 -12.08 20.03
CA VAL A 251 -10.37 -12.01 21.20
C VAL A 251 -10.36 -10.62 21.85
N ASP A 252 -9.22 -9.93 21.81
CA ASP A 252 -8.99 -8.58 22.32
C ASP A 252 -9.19 -7.49 21.26
N ALA A 253 -9.72 -7.84 20.09
CA ALA A 253 -9.99 -6.89 19.02
C ALA A 253 -10.99 -5.81 19.47
N PRO A 254 -10.80 -4.54 19.04
CA PRO A 254 -11.70 -3.46 19.42
C PRO A 254 -13.12 -3.71 18.93
N LYS A 255 -14.09 -3.30 19.76
CA LYS A 255 -15.52 -3.49 19.50
C LYS A 255 -16.21 -2.16 19.19
N LEU A 256 -17.31 -2.22 18.43
CA LEU A 256 -18.15 -1.05 18.16
C LEU A 256 -18.60 -0.36 19.46
N ALA A 257 -18.95 -1.16 20.47
CA ALA A 257 -19.37 -0.67 21.77
C ALA A 257 -18.32 0.22 22.47
N GLU A 258 -17.04 -0.15 22.38
CA GLU A 258 -15.95 0.61 22.99
C GLU A 258 -15.76 1.97 22.31
N VAL A 259 -15.84 1.99 20.97
CA VAL A 259 -15.75 3.24 20.20
C VAL A 259 -16.94 4.16 20.50
N LEU A 260 -18.16 3.61 20.60
CA LEU A 260 -19.35 4.38 20.97
C LEU A 260 -19.23 5.00 22.37
N GLN A 261 -18.69 4.26 23.35
CA GLN A 261 -18.44 4.79 24.68
C GLN A 261 -17.41 5.93 24.68
N VAL A 262 -16.36 5.81 23.87
CA VAL A 262 -15.35 6.88 23.72
C VAL A 262 -15.91 8.12 23.01
N ALA A 263 -16.80 7.93 22.04
CA ALA A 263 -17.42 8.99 21.25
C ALA A 263 -18.68 9.62 21.90
N ASP A 264 -19.05 9.21 23.12
CA ASP A 264 -20.34 9.53 23.76
C ASP A 264 -20.73 11.01 23.71
N GLY A 265 -19.76 11.93 23.86
CA GLY A 265 -20.01 13.37 23.80
C GLY A 265 -20.43 13.93 22.44
N ASN A 266 -20.07 13.25 21.34
CA ASN A 266 -20.21 13.74 19.96
C ASN A 266 -20.91 12.73 19.02
N LEU A 267 -21.61 11.73 19.56
CA LEU A 267 -22.23 10.64 18.78
C LEU A 267 -23.03 11.10 17.55
N SER A 268 -23.79 12.19 17.68
CA SER A 268 -24.59 12.70 16.56
C SER A 268 -23.71 13.17 15.38
N GLU A 269 -22.61 13.84 15.68
CA GLU A 269 -21.68 14.35 14.65
C GLU A 269 -20.93 13.18 14.00
N ASP A 270 -20.35 12.29 14.82
CA ASP A 270 -19.60 11.14 14.33
C ASP A 270 -20.45 10.21 13.45
N LEU A 271 -21.69 9.92 13.86
CA LEU A 271 -22.57 9.04 13.09
C LEU A 271 -23.06 9.66 11.78
N ASN A 272 -23.09 10.99 11.65
CA ASN A 272 -23.37 11.62 10.35
C ASN A 272 -22.20 11.51 9.35
N HIS A 273 -21.01 11.20 9.84
CA HIS A 273 -19.84 10.97 8.99
C HIS A 273 -19.65 9.51 8.57
N VAL A 274 -20.50 8.61 9.05
CA VAL A 274 -20.50 7.19 8.71
C VAL A 274 -21.33 6.92 7.45
N ALA A 275 -20.86 6.01 6.61
CA ALA A 275 -21.62 5.51 5.47
C ALA A 275 -22.96 4.89 5.90
N ALA A 276 -24.04 5.28 5.21
CA ALA A 276 -25.40 4.83 5.50
C ALA A 276 -25.56 3.29 5.55
N ALA A 277 -24.76 2.56 4.77
CA ALA A 277 -24.75 1.10 4.76
C ALA A 277 -24.34 0.48 6.11
N ARG A 278 -23.52 1.18 6.91
CA ARG A 278 -22.98 0.69 8.19
C ARG A 278 -23.79 1.13 9.40
N LEU A 279 -24.66 2.13 9.25
CA LEU A 279 -25.43 2.70 10.36
C LEU A 279 -26.23 1.64 11.13
N LYS A 280 -26.87 0.70 10.44
CA LYS A 280 -27.65 -0.36 11.10
C LYS A 280 -26.79 -1.14 12.10
N ARG A 281 -25.65 -1.66 11.64
CA ARG A 281 -24.73 -2.47 12.45
C ARG A 281 -24.17 -1.70 13.64
N ILE A 282 -23.87 -0.41 13.45
CA ILE A 282 -23.38 0.46 14.51
C ILE A 282 -24.47 0.77 15.53
N LEU A 283 -25.71 1.03 15.09
CA LEU A 283 -26.85 1.27 15.98
C LEU A 283 -27.19 0.02 16.81
N GLU A 284 -27.09 -1.17 16.22
CA GLU A 284 -27.25 -2.45 16.95
C GLU A 284 -26.23 -2.62 18.10
N ALA A 285 -25.11 -1.89 18.08
CA ALA A 285 -24.12 -1.89 19.15
C ALA A 285 -24.42 -0.91 20.29
N PHE A 286 -25.48 -0.08 20.21
CA PHE A 286 -25.85 0.83 21.29
C PHE A 286 -26.26 0.12 22.59
N PRO A 287 -27.14 -0.91 22.58
CA PRO A 287 -27.49 -1.64 23.79
C PRO A 287 -26.28 -2.23 24.53
N PRO A 288 -25.36 -2.98 23.88
CA PRO A 288 -24.17 -3.47 24.58
C PRO A 288 -23.16 -2.36 24.95
N ALA A 289 -23.20 -1.20 24.30
CA ALA A 289 -22.33 -0.06 24.65
C ALA A 289 -22.79 0.68 25.92
N PHE A 290 -24.09 0.87 26.10
CA PHE A 290 -24.61 1.79 27.11
C PHE A 290 -25.47 1.12 28.19
N GLY A 291 -25.67 -0.20 28.12
CA GLY A 291 -26.49 -0.92 29.10
C GLY A 291 -27.89 -0.30 29.16
N ASP A 292 -28.43 -0.09 30.35
CA ASP A 292 -29.78 0.45 30.55
C ASP A 292 -29.99 1.87 29.98
N ASP A 293 -28.92 2.65 29.83
CA ASP A 293 -28.99 4.03 29.33
C ASP A 293 -29.06 4.12 27.79
N TRP A 294 -28.97 3.00 27.07
CA TRP A 294 -28.86 2.98 25.61
C TRP A 294 -30.01 3.69 24.89
N VAL A 295 -31.24 3.59 25.42
CA VAL A 295 -32.42 4.25 24.86
C VAL A 295 -32.26 5.76 24.90
N GLY A 296 -31.81 6.31 26.03
CA GLY A 296 -31.53 7.74 26.16
C GLY A 296 -30.43 8.20 25.20
N LYS A 297 -29.36 7.42 25.08
CA LYS A 297 -28.24 7.71 24.17
C LYS A 297 -28.66 7.71 22.72
N VAL A 298 -29.36 6.68 22.25
CA VAL A 298 -29.78 6.60 20.84
C VAL A 298 -30.81 7.68 20.49
N LEU A 299 -31.72 8.02 21.42
CA LEU A 299 -32.68 9.11 21.22
C LEU A 299 -32.01 10.49 21.19
N SER A 300 -30.89 10.69 21.90
CA SER A 300 -30.12 11.93 21.81
C SER A 300 -29.58 12.20 20.39
N VAL A 301 -29.40 11.13 19.60
CA VAL A 301 -28.95 11.17 18.20
C VAL A 301 -30.11 11.36 17.23
N PHE A 302 -31.31 10.83 17.56
CA PHE A 302 -32.48 10.80 16.67
C PHE A 302 -32.81 12.14 16.02
N GLY A 303 -32.74 13.24 16.77
CA GLY A 303 -33.07 14.58 16.29
C GLY A 303 -31.99 15.24 15.41
N LYS A 304 -30.80 14.64 15.29
CA LYS A 304 -29.60 15.26 14.73
C LYS A 304 -28.91 14.41 13.65
N ILE A 305 -29.54 13.33 13.21
CA ILE A 305 -28.97 12.39 12.22
C ILE A 305 -29.75 12.44 10.90
N SER A 306 -29.10 12.01 9.83
CA SER A 306 -29.73 11.84 8.50
C SER A 306 -31.03 11.02 8.53
N SER A 307 -31.90 11.23 7.53
CA SER A 307 -33.18 10.51 7.39
C SER A 307 -33.05 8.98 7.46
N ARG A 308 -31.96 8.43 6.92
CA ARG A 308 -31.65 7.00 7.03
C ARG A 308 -31.37 6.59 8.47
N GLY A 309 -30.56 7.37 9.19
CA GLY A 309 -30.27 7.15 10.61
C GLY A 309 -31.54 7.22 11.46
N VAL A 310 -32.42 8.19 11.21
CA VAL A 310 -33.74 8.30 11.89
C VAL A 310 -34.54 7.01 11.72
N SER A 311 -34.62 6.50 10.49
CA SER A 311 -35.36 5.29 10.17
C SER A 311 -34.77 4.05 10.86
N GLU A 312 -33.45 3.90 10.89
CA GLU A 312 -32.77 2.79 11.56
C GLU A 312 -32.90 2.87 13.09
N ILE A 313 -32.84 4.07 13.69
CA ILE A 313 -33.08 4.26 15.13
C ILE A 313 -34.53 3.87 15.48
N ALA A 314 -35.50 4.32 14.70
CA ALA A 314 -36.90 3.97 14.92
C ALA A 314 -37.13 2.46 14.79
N LYS A 315 -36.48 1.81 13.81
CA LYS A 315 -36.52 0.36 13.63
C LYS A 315 -35.90 -0.38 14.82
N LEU A 316 -34.71 0.02 15.26
CA LEU A 316 -34.03 -0.57 16.43
C LEU A 316 -34.90 -0.47 17.69
N LEU A 317 -35.47 0.71 17.96
CA LEU A 317 -36.36 0.90 19.10
C LEU A 317 -37.64 0.05 18.97
N GLY A 318 -38.16 -0.12 17.75
CA GLY A 318 -39.26 -1.05 17.49
C GLY A 318 -38.91 -2.51 17.78
N GLU A 319 -37.76 -2.99 17.29
CA GLU A 319 -37.27 -4.36 17.50
C GLU A 319 -36.94 -4.67 18.98
N LYS A 320 -36.73 -3.65 19.80
CA LYS A 320 -36.44 -3.75 21.24
C LYS A 320 -37.63 -3.39 22.13
N ASP A 321 -38.83 -3.26 21.57
CA ASP A 321 -40.06 -2.90 22.28
C ASP A 321 -40.05 -1.51 22.97
N GLU A 322 -39.17 -0.61 22.54
CA GLU A 322 -38.97 0.74 23.08
C GLU A 322 -39.71 1.84 22.28
N THR A 323 -40.74 1.45 21.53
CA THR A 323 -41.54 2.38 20.70
C THR A 323 -42.22 3.47 21.55
N LYS A 324 -42.58 3.16 22.80
CA LYS A 324 -43.16 4.14 23.73
C LYS A 324 -42.17 5.26 24.04
N ALA A 325 -40.92 4.92 24.35
CA ALA A 325 -39.86 5.88 24.64
C ALA A 325 -39.61 6.82 23.44
N LEU A 326 -39.61 6.27 22.22
CA LEU A 326 -39.52 7.07 21.00
C LEU A 326 -40.65 8.09 20.87
N ASN A 327 -41.90 7.67 21.05
CA ASN A 327 -43.06 8.56 20.92
C ASN A 327 -43.05 9.67 21.98
N ASP A 328 -42.68 9.34 23.22
CA ASP A 328 -42.59 10.31 24.30
C ASP A 328 -41.45 11.32 24.04
N HIS A 329 -40.30 10.85 23.54
CA HIS A 329 -39.21 11.71 23.10
C HIS A 329 -39.64 12.66 21.97
N ILE A 330 -40.31 12.15 20.94
CA ILE A 330 -40.80 12.97 19.81
C ILE A 330 -41.72 14.09 20.30
N LYS A 331 -42.70 13.79 21.18
CA LYS A 331 -43.61 14.81 21.72
C LYS A 331 -42.85 15.92 22.46
N VAL A 332 -41.90 15.54 23.31
CA VAL A 332 -41.08 16.52 24.06
C VAL A 332 -40.19 17.31 23.10
N ALA A 333 -39.52 16.66 22.16
CA ALA A 333 -38.61 17.30 21.22
C ALA A 333 -39.33 18.26 20.25
N LEU A 334 -40.56 17.92 19.80
CA LEU A 334 -41.42 18.80 19.01
C LEU A 334 -41.77 20.07 19.80
N SER A 335 -42.19 19.93 21.07
CA SER A 335 -42.54 21.08 21.92
C SER A 335 -41.35 22.03 22.18
N ARG A 336 -40.12 21.49 22.10
CA ARG A 336 -38.87 22.23 22.31
C ARG A 336 -38.20 22.69 21.01
N HIS A 337 -38.81 22.43 19.85
CA HIS A 337 -38.21 22.67 18.53
C HIS A 337 -36.80 22.08 18.38
N ALA A 338 -36.57 20.89 18.96
CA ALA A 338 -35.25 20.26 19.06
C ALA A 338 -35.00 19.18 17.98
N LEU A 339 -35.93 18.98 17.06
CA LEU A 339 -35.83 18.02 15.96
C LEU A 339 -35.30 18.68 14.70
N GLY A 340 -34.32 18.04 14.07
CA GLY A 340 -33.82 18.41 12.75
C GLY A 340 -34.80 18.12 11.61
N PRO A 341 -34.53 18.66 10.41
CA PRO A 341 -35.43 18.56 9.25
C PRO A 341 -35.68 17.10 8.83
N ASP A 342 -34.68 16.23 8.91
CA ASP A 342 -34.80 14.81 8.55
C ASP A 342 -35.75 14.07 9.49
N SER A 343 -35.65 14.28 10.80
CA SER A 343 -36.52 13.66 11.80
C SER A 343 -37.95 14.16 11.66
N LEU A 344 -38.14 15.46 11.39
CA LEU A 344 -39.47 16.04 11.13
C LEU A 344 -40.10 15.45 9.86
N ALA A 345 -39.33 15.34 8.77
CA ALA A 345 -39.80 14.78 7.51
C ALA A 345 -40.19 13.30 7.67
N TRP A 346 -39.43 12.53 8.46
CA TRP A 346 -39.75 11.14 8.78
C TRP A 346 -41.05 11.04 9.60
N ILE A 347 -41.21 11.87 10.64
CA ILE A 347 -42.43 11.92 11.46
C ILE A 347 -43.65 12.17 10.57
N CYS A 348 -43.63 13.20 9.72
CA CYS A 348 -44.76 13.51 8.84
C CYS A 348 -45.13 12.39 7.85
N ARG A 349 -44.23 11.45 7.58
CA ARG A 349 -44.45 10.33 6.66
C ARG A 349 -44.97 9.08 7.36
N GLU A 350 -44.40 8.76 8.51
CA GLU A 350 -44.57 7.47 9.19
C GLU A 350 -45.47 7.55 10.45
N ARG A 351 -45.86 8.75 10.88
CA ARG A 351 -46.60 9.02 12.12
C ARG A 351 -47.69 10.07 11.90
#